data_AF-A0A1U7DGV6-F1
#
_entry.id   AF-A0A1U7DGV6-F1
#
_cell.length_a   1.000
_cell.length_b   1.000
_cell.length_c   1.000
_cell.angle_alpha   90.00
_cell.angle_beta   90.00
_cell.angle_gamma   90.00
#
_symmetry.space_group_name_H-M   'P 1'
#
loop_
_entity.id
_entity.type
_entity.pdbx_description
1 polymer ?
#
loop_
_entity_poly.entity_id
_entity_poly.type
_entity_poly.pdbx_seq_one_letter_code
_entity_poly.pdbx_strand_id
1 'polypeptide(L)'
;MLRAVLLIILALPLPALADAGAEERLVRSVLNQLQPPSFAANREYCGFIGYDSRGRLKAGRARRGNRDECTPELPQDLEIVASYHTHGGFDRGADSEIPSVDDIEADEADGVDGWVATPGGRLWYVDTQDMVVSQVCGIGCLRSDPNFRAGVQGKIRKSYTYQELLILEGN
;
A
#
# COMPACT_ATOMS: atom_id res chain seq x y z
N MET A 1 45.97 -23.10 -44.42
CA MET A 1 45.81 -21.81 -43.72
C MET A 1 44.33 -21.64 -43.40
N LEU A 2 43.94 -21.86 -42.15
CA LEU A 2 42.53 -21.84 -41.73
C LEU A 2 42.14 -20.40 -41.36
N ARG A 3 41.20 -19.79 -42.11
CA ARG A 3 40.66 -18.46 -41.80
C ARG A 3 39.63 -18.60 -40.67
N ALA A 4 39.94 -18.09 -39.49
CA ALA A 4 38.96 -17.94 -38.42
C ALA A 4 38.04 -16.74 -38.73
N VAL A 5 36.74 -17.00 -38.91
CA VAL A 5 35.71 -15.96 -38.99
C VAL A 5 35.29 -15.62 -37.57
N LEU A 6 35.56 -14.39 -37.14
CA LEU A 6 35.15 -13.87 -35.85
C LEU A 6 33.68 -13.42 -35.94
N LEU A 7 32.76 -14.20 -35.38
CA LEU A 7 31.37 -13.79 -35.19
C LEU A 7 31.28 -12.81 -34.01
N ILE A 8 31.00 -11.54 -34.31
CA ILE A 8 30.64 -10.54 -33.30
C ILE A 8 29.15 -10.72 -32.99
N ILE A 9 28.84 -11.27 -31.82
CA ILE A 9 27.48 -11.34 -31.29
C ILE A 9 27.14 -9.96 -30.72
N LEU A 10 26.31 -9.18 -31.42
CA LEU A 10 25.67 -7.99 -30.83
C LEU A 10 24.67 -8.45 -29.76
N ALA A 11 25.02 -8.27 -28.50
CA ALA A 11 24.08 -8.37 -27.40
C ALA A 11 23.13 -7.16 -27.45
N LEU A 12 21.96 -7.35 -28.05
CA LEU A 12 20.86 -6.38 -27.96
C LEU A 12 20.34 -6.36 -26.51
N PRO A 13 20.21 -5.18 -25.86
CA PRO A 13 19.61 -5.10 -24.54
C PRO A 13 18.15 -5.54 -24.63
N LEU A 14 17.81 -6.62 -23.93
CA LEU A 14 16.43 -7.03 -23.73
C LEU A 14 15.72 -5.91 -22.94
N PRO A 15 14.51 -5.47 -23.36
CA PRO A 15 13.72 -4.58 -22.53
C PRO A 15 13.50 -5.26 -21.19
N ALA A 16 13.83 -4.57 -20.10
CA ALA A 16 13.51 -5.04 -18.76
C ALA A 16 11.99 -5.22 -18.69
N LEU A 17 11.53 -6.46 -18.55
CA LEU A 17 10.13 -6.74 -18.23
C LEU A 17 9.80 -5.93 -16.97
N ALA A 18 8.76 -5.10 -17.05
CA ALA A 18 8.24 -4.41 -15.88
C ALA A 18 7.98 -5.47 -14.79
N ASP A 19 8.62 -5.29 -13.64
CA ASP A 19 8.53 -6.25 -12.55
C ASP A 19 7.16 -6.07 -11.89
N ALA A 20 6.23 -6.96 -12.25
CA ALA A 20 4.83 -6.92 -11.82
C ALA A 20 4.62 -6.93 -10.29
N GLY A 21 5.66 -7.19 -9.49
CA GLY A 21 5.61 -7.10 -8.03
C GLY A 21 6.47 -5.98 -7.43
N ALA A 22 7.03 -5.08 -8.24
CA ALA A 22 7.88 -3.99 -7.74
C ALA A 22 7.15 -3.05 -6.80
N GLU A 23 5.91 -2.69 -7.12
CA GLU A 23 5.07 -1.84 -6.27
C GLU A 23 4.76 -2.49 -4.94
N GLU A 24 4.29 -3.73 -4.94
CA GLU A 24 4.00 -4.48 -3.72
C GLU A 24 5.26 -4.62 -2.84
N ARG A 25 6.42 -4.93 -3.42
CA ARG A 25 7.67 -5.04 -2.64
C ARG A 25 8.10 -3.70 -2.06
N LEU A 26 7.96 -2.62 -2.82
CA LEU A 26 8.27 -1.27 -2.36
C LEU A 26 7.33 -0.87 -1.22
N VAL A 27 6.02 -1.03 -1.39
CA VAL A 27 5.04 -0.61 -0.39
C VAL A 27 5.16 -1.42 0.90
N ARG A 28 5.45 -2.72 0.81
CA ARG A 28 5.78 -3.56 1.98
C ARG A 28 6.99 -3.01 2.74
N SER A 29 8.02 -2.57 2.04
CA SER A 29 9.21 -1.99 2.67
C SER A 29 8.89 -0.67 3.38
N VAL A 30 8.13 0.20 2.71
CA VAL A 30 7.71 1.50 3.24
C VAL A 30 6.81 1.33 4.46
N LEU A 31 5.75 0.53 4.35
CA LEU A 31 4.79 0.32 5.44
C LEU A 31 5.45 -0.37 6.64
N ASN A 32 6.37 -1.33 6.44
CA ASN A 32 7.12 -1.91 7.57
C ASN A 32 8.00 -0.91 8.32
N GLN A 33 8.49 0.14 7.64
CA GLN A 33 9.25 1.22 8.28
C GLN A 33 8.34 2.19 9.03
N LEU A 34 7.12 2.42 8.54
CA LEU A 34 6.15 3.37 9.12
C LEU A 34 5.29 2.78 10.24
N GLN A 35 5.08 1.46 10.26
CA GLN A 35 4.28 0.79 11.29
C GLN A 35 4.78 1.05 12.73
N PRO A 36 6.07 0.91 13.08
CA PRO A 36 6.53 1.21 14.44
C PRO A 36 6.24 2.62 14.95
N PRO A 37 6.56 3.72 14.21
CA PRO A 37 6.17 5.05 14.65
C PRO A 37 4.66 5.28 14.60
N SER A 38 3.92 4.65 13.67
CA SER A 38 2.44 4.68 13.64
C SER A 38 1.86 4.16 14.96
N PHE A 39 2.27 2.96 15.39
CA PHE A 39 1.79 2.34 16.61
C PHE A 39 2.14 3.17 17.84
N ALA A 40 3.39 3.64 17.94
CA ALA A 40 3.87 4.40 19.09
C ALA A 40 3.15 5.75 19.24
N ALA A 41 2.82 6.40 18.13
CA ALA A 41 2.10 7.67 18.14
C ALA A 41 0.57 7.50 18.15
N ASN A 42 0.08 6.30 17.87
CA ASN A 42 -1.30 6.02 17.49
C ASN A 42 -1.78 6.99 16.39
N ARG A 43 -1.06 7.01 15.26
CA ARG A 43 -1.27 7.94 14.15
C ARG A 43 -0.97 7.30 12.82
N GLU A 44 -1.76 7.66 11.83
CA GLU A 44 -1.56 7.25 10.46
C GLU A 44 -0.36 7.96 9.82
N TYR A 45 0.25 7.28 8.86
CA TYR A 45 1.30 7.81 8.01
C TYR A 45 0.98 7.45 6.57
N CYS A 46 0.96 8.45 5.68
CA CYS A 46 0.52 8.28 4.30
C CYS A 46 1.48 8.94 3.30
N GLY A 47 1.39 8.53 2.05
CA GLY A 47 2.13 9.12 0.93
C GLY A 47 1.72 8.48 -0.39
N PHE A 48 2.48 8.78 -1.43
CA PHE A 48 2.28 8.21 -2.77
C PHE A 48 3.46 7.36 -3.21
N ILE A 49 3.21 6.39 -4.08
CA ILE A 49 4.20 5.67 -4.86
C ILE A 49 4.08 6.12 -6.31
N GLY A 50 5.22 6.23 -7.00
CA GLY A 50 5.27 6.64 -8.39
C GLY A 50 6.63 6.45 -9.04
N TYR A 51 6.70 6.74 -10.33
CA TYR A 51 7.94 6.68 -11.10
C TYR A 51 8.62 8.05 -11.15
N ASP A 52 9.92 8.10 -10.85
CA ASP A 52 10.70 9.32 -11.04
C ASP A 52 11.03 9.57 -12.52
N SER A 53 11.59 10.75 -12.83
CA SER A 53 12.03 11.12 -14.20
C SER A 53 13.02 10.15 -14.87
N ARG A 54 13.56 9.17 -14.16
CA ARG A 54 14.44 8.10 -14.69
C ARG A 54 13.71 6.77 -14.83
N GLY A 55 12.38 6.74 -14.67
CA GLY A 55 11.56 5.53 -14.70
C GLY A 55 11.77 4.62 -13.49
N ARG A 56 12.27 5.14 -12.35
CA ARG A 56 12.48 4.33 -11.14
C ARG A 56 11.28 4.47 -10.20
N LEU A 57 10.69 3.34 -9.83
CA LEU A 57 9.63 3.28 -8.84
C LEU A 57 10.15 3.69 -7.45
N LYS A 58 9.46 4.62 -6.80
CA LYS A 58 9.80 5.20 -5.50
C LYS A 58 8.57 5.57 -4.71
N ALA A 59 8.73 5.61 -3.38
CA ALA A 59 7.77 6.25 -2.51
C ALA A 59 8.15 7.72 -2.29
N GLY A 60 7.16 8.59 -2.39
CA GLY A 60 7.23 9.97 -1.94
C GLY A 60 7.41 10.05 -0.43
N ARG A 61 7.65 11.26 0.06
CA ARG A 61 7.82 11.52 1.49
C ARG A 61 6.53 11.19 2.25
N ALA A 62 6.63 10.32 3.25
CA ALA A 62 5.52 10.04 4.14
C ALA A 62 5.18 11.27 5.00
N ARG A 63 3.89 11.59 5.09
CA ARG A 63 3.33 12.60 5.99
C ARG A 63 2.70 11.91 7.19
N ARG A 64 2.83 12.53 8.36
CA ARG A 64 2.13 12.09 9.58
C ARG A 64 0.73 12.69 9.58
N GLY A 65 -0.28 11.84 9.70
CA GLY A 65 -1.69 12.19 9.84
C GLY A 65 -2.16 12.29 11.28
N ASN A 66 -3.47 12.12 11.45
CA ASN A 66 -4.15 11.99 12.72
C ASN A 66 -4.42 10.51 13.03
N ARG A 67 -5.39 10.22 13.87
CA ARG A 67 -5.61 8.86 14.39
C ARG A 67 -6.24 7.94 13.35
N ASP A 68 -7.05 8.52 12.49
CA ASP A 68 -8.06 7.94 11.61
C ASP A 68 -8.18 8.74 10.30
N GLU A 69 -7.19 9.58 10.01
CA GLU A 69 -7.10 10.29 8.73
C GLU A 69 -5.64 10.62 8.41
N CYS A 70 -5.31 10.60 7.12
CA CYS A 70 -4.04 11.11 6.63
C CYS A 70 -4.16 11.64 5.20
N THR A 71 -3.93 12.94 5.01
CA THR A 71 -3.88 13.54 3.68
C THR A 71 -2.42 13.56 3.18
N PRO A 72 -2.03 12.79 2.15
CA PRO A 72 -0.66 12.80 1.65
C PRO A 72 -0.30 14.16 1.01
N GLU A 73 1.00 14.48 0.94
CA GLU A 73 1.49 15.63 0.18
C GLU A 73 1.79 15.17 -1.25
N LEU A 74 1.26 15.90 -2.25
CA LEU A 74 1.47 15.56 -3.66
C LEU A 74 2.95 15.71 -4.03
N PRO A 75 3.65 14.63 -4.43
CA PRO A 75 5.04 14.71 -4.86
C PRO A 75 5.16 15.46 -6.20
N GLN A 76 6.14 16.36 -6.30
CA GLN A 76 6.40 17.12 -7.54
C GLN A 76 7.27 16.37 -8.54
N ASP A 77 7.93 15.29 -8.11
CA ASP A 77 8.96 14.58 -8.87
C ASP A 77 8.57 13.14 -9.25
N LEU A 78 7.31 12.75 -9.02
CA LEU A 78 6.80 11.40 -9.30
C LEU A 78 5.58 11.45 -10.22
N GLU A 79 5.55 10.54 -11.19
CA GLU A 79 4.33 10.10 -11.85
C GLU A 79 3.65 9.07 -10.93
N ILE A 80 2.57 9.48 -10.27
CA ILE A 80 1.90 8.71 -9.22
C ILE A 80 1.17 7.51 -9.82
N VAL A 81 1.27 6.37 -9.14
CA VAL A 81 0.55 5.13 -9.51
C VAL A 81 -0.32 4.57 -8.39
N ALA A 82 0.01 4.86 -7.13
CA ALA A 82 -0.79 4.42 -5.98
C ALA A 82 -0.58 5.33 -4.76
N SER A 83 -1.58 5.41 -3.90
CA SER A 83 -1.44 5.91 -2.53
C SER A 83 -0.93 4.79 -1.60
N TYR A 84 -0.48 5.16 -0.41
CA TYR A 84 -0.33 4.23 0.70
C TYR A 84 -0.62 4.92 2.02
N HIS A 85 -1.11 4.17 3.00
CA HIS A 85 -1.11 4.60 4.38
C HIS A 85 -1.03 3.44 5.38
N THR A 86 -0.66 3.78 6.62
CA THR A 86 -0.83 2.90 7.79
C THR A 86 -2.07 3.34 8.55
N HIS A 87 -2.89 2.42 9.03
CA HIS A 87 -3.73 2.71 10.19
C HIS A 87 -2.85 2.96 11.43
N GLY A 88 -3.44 3.59 12.44
CA GLY A 88 -2.80 3.90 13.73
C GLY A 88 -2.40 2.66 14.56
N GLY A 89 -2.21 2.86 15.86
CA GLY A 89 -1.97 1.76 16.80
C GLY A 89 -3.25 0.96 17.07
N PHE A 90 -3.10 -0.28 17.55
CA PHE A 90 -4.24 -1.10 17.93
C PHE A 90 -5.06 -0.43 19.04
N ASP A 91 -6.35 -0.18 18.77
CA ASP A 91 -7.34 0.22 19.75
C ASP A 91 -8.55 -0.72 19.68
N ARG A 92 -9.03 -1.18 20.84
CA ARG A 92 -10.20 -2.06 20.94
C ARG A 92 -11.49 -1.40 20.48
N GLY A 93 -11.57 -0.07 20.56
CA GLY A 93 -12.76 0.69 20.19
C GLY A 93 -12.73 1.26 18.77
N ALA A 94 -11.67 0.99 17.99
CA ALA A 94 -11.57 1.44 16.60
C ALA A 94 -11.57 0.24 15.65
N ASP A 95 -12.20 0.38 14.49
CA ASP A 95 -12.23 -0.63 13.43
C ASP A 95 -11.02 -0.51 12.50
N SER A 96 -9.82 -0.63 13.09
CA SER A 96 -8.54 -0.39 12.44
C SER A 96 -7.98 -1.54 11.59
N GLU A 97 -8.70 -2.64 11.34
CA GLU A 97 -8.15 -3.77 10.54
C GLU A 97 -8.75 -3.91 9.14
N ILE A 98 -9.65 -3.01 8.73
CA ILE A 98 -10.32 -3.00 7.44
C ILE A 98 -10.25 -1.56 6.91
N PRO A 99 -9.82 -1.33 5.65
CA PRO A 99 -9.93 0.00 5.04
C PRO A 99 -11.37 0.53 5.10
N SER A 100 -11.50 1.82 5.29
CA SER A 100 -12.77 2.52 5.42
C SER A 100 -13.42 2.87 4.08
N VAL A 101 -14.67 3.34 4.12
CA VAL A 101 -15.33 3.99 2.96
C VAL A 101 -14.55 5.23 2.52
N ASP A 102 -14.11 6.06 3.47
CA ASP A 102 -13.35 7.28 3.17
C ASP A 102 -12.03 6.97 2.45
N ASP A 103 -11.38 5.84 2.77
CA ASP A 103 -10.15 5.42 2.10
C ASP A 103 -10.36 5.17 0.60
N ILE A 104 -11.38 4.39 0.24
CA ILE A 104 -11.64 4.06 -1.16
C ILE A 104 -12.21 5.25 -1.94
N GLU A 105 -13.00 6.12 -1.30
CA GLU A 105 -13.48 7.35 -1.94
C GLU A 105 -12.36 8.37 -2.16
N ALA A 106 -11.42 8.49 -1.22
CA ALA A 106 -10.26 9.37 -1.37
C ALA A 106 -9.33 8.90 -2.51
N ASP A 107 -9.02 7.60 -2.56
CA ASP A 107 -8.19 7.04 -3.63
C ASP A 107 -8.87 7.17 -5.01
N GLU A 108 -10.19 6.95 -5.09
CA GLU A 108 -10.97 7.11 -6.33
C GLU A 108 -11.01 8.58 -6.78
N ALA A 109 -11.20 9.51 -5.84
CA ALA A 109 -11.19 10.95 -6.13
C ALA A 109 -9.82 11.44 -6.62
N ASP A 110 -8.73 10.85 -6.11
CA ASP A 110 -7.36 11.10 -6.56
C ASP A 110 -7.02 10.36 -7.87
N GLY A 111 -7.87 9.42 -8.31
CA GLY A 111 -7.70 8.65 -9.54
C GLY A 111 -6.57 7.62 -9.46
N VAL A 112 -6.34 7.05 -8.27
CA VAL A 112 -5.26 6.10 -7.98
C VAL A 112 -5.80 4.87 -7.28
N ASP A 113 -5.04 3.77 -7.30
CA ASP A 113 -5.25 2.65 -6.37
C ASP A 113 -4.52 2.93 -5.04
N GLY A 114 -4.77 2.11 -4.02
CA GLY A 114 -4.24 2.34 -2.67
C GLY A 114 -3.73 1.11 -1.95
N TRP A 115 -2.87 1.34 -0.94
CA TRP A 115 -2.31 0.31 -0.08
C TRP A 115 -2.46 0.64 1.40
N VAL A 116 -3.01 -0.28 2.18
CA VAL A 116 -3.28 -0.05 3.61
C VAL A 116 -2.61 -1.11 4.48
N ALA A 117 -1.83 -0.66 5.48
CA ALA A 117 -1.28 -1.51 6.54
C ALA A 117 -2.05 -1.37 7.86
N THR A 118 -2.38 -2.49 8.49
CA THR A 118 -3.17 -2.51 9.75
C THR A 118 -2.33 -2.90 10.97
N PRO A 119 -2.77 -2.63 12.21
CA PRO A 119 -2.07 -3.06 13.43
C PRO A 119 -1.80 -4.56 13.52
N GLY A 120 -2.69 -5.39 13.00
CA GLY A 120 -2.51 -6.84 12.90
C GLY A 120 -1.42 -7.25 11.92
N GLY A 121 -0.89 -6.31 11.15
CA GLY A 121 0.12 -6.55 10.11
C GLY A 121 -0.50 -7.08 8.81
N ARG A 122 -1.78 -6.81 8.55
CA ARG A 122 -2.38 -7.11 7.24
C ARG A 122 -1.88 -6.10 6.22
N LEU A 123 -1.87 -6.51 4.96
CA LEU A 123 -1.75 -5.61 3.82
C LEU A 123 -3.02 -5.73 2.99
N TRP A 124 -3.65 -4.59 2.73
CA TRP A 124 -4.79 -4.45 1.85
C TRP A 124 -4.40 -3.66 0.60
N TYR A 125 -5.09 -3.98 -0.49
CA TYR A 125 -5.10 -3.25 -1.74
C TYR A 125 -6.50 -2.65 -1.94
N VAL A 126 -6.55 -1.38 -2.32
CA VAL A 126 -7.76 -0.64 -2.68
C VAL A 126 -7.75 -0.52 -4.19
N ASP A 127 -8.66 -1.24 -4.85
CA ASP A 127 -8.86 -1.18 -6.29
C ASP A 127 -10.00 -0.20 -6.58
N THR A 128 -9.67 0.96 -7.13
CA THR A 128 -10.67 2.03 -7.37
C THR A 128 -11.35 1.89 -8.72
N GLN A 129 -10.85 1.02 -9.60
CA GLN A 129 -11.53 0.69 -10.85
C GLN A 129 -12.71 -0.26 -10.60
N ASP A 130 -12.49 -1.28 -9.78
CA ASP A 130 -13.51 -2.27 -9.42
C ASP A 130 -14.30 -1.86 -8.16
N MET A 131 -13.85 -0.84 -7.43
CA MET A 131 -14.40 -0.38 -6.15
C MET A 131 -14.46 -1.50 -5.10
N VAL A 132 -13.31 -2.19 -4.92
CA VAL A 132 -13.14 -3.34 -4.03
C VAL A 132 -11.86 -3.20 -3.22
N VAL A 133 -11.94 -3.42 -1.91
CA VAL A 133 -10.75 -3.59 -1.06
C VAL A 133 -10.46 -5.07 -0.86
N SER A 134 -9.23 -5.48 -1.10
CA SER A 134 -8.79 -6.88 -1.07
C SER A 134 -7.54 -7.07 -0.24
N GLN A 135 -7.56 -8.08 0.64
CA GLN A 135 -6.43 -8.41 1.47
C GLN A 135 -5.38 -9.19 0.66
N VAL A 136 -4.23 -8.57 0.46
CA VAL A 136 -3.07 -9.19 -0.19
C VAL A 136 -2.45 -10.23 0.74
N CYS A 137 -2.37 -9.93 2.04
CA CYS A 137 -1.95 -10.90 3.05
C CYS A 137 -2.46 -10.55 4.46
N GLY A 138 -2.51 -11.58 5.31
CA GLY A 138 -3.15 -11.51 6.63
C GLY A 138 -2.26 -11.13 7.80
N ILE A 139 -2.71 -11.49 9.01
CA ILE A 139 -2.04 -11.16 10.28
C ILE A 139 -0.56 -11.59 10.24
N GLY A 140 0.31 -10.70 10.70
CA GLY A 140 1.75 -10.92 10.79
C GLY A 140 2.50 -10.87 9.46
N CYS A 141 1.84 -10.45 8.38
CA CYS A 141 2.48 -10.31 7.08
C CYS A 141 3.41 -9.08 7.01
N LEU A 142 2.97 -7.98 7.62
CA LEU A 142 3.79 -6.81 7.96
C LEU A 142 4.03 -6.79 9.46
N ARG A 143 4.88 -5.86 9.91
CA ARG A 143 5.11 -5.62 11.32
C ARG A 143 3.79 -5.30 12.02
N SER A 144 3.48 -6.07 13.06
CA SER A 144 2.28 -5.91 13.87
C SER A 144 2.53 -5.07 15.12
N ASP A 145 1.50 -4.41 15.60
CA ASP A 145 1.49 -3.74 16.90
C ASP A 145 1.63 -4.80 18.01
N PRO A 146 2.58 -4.69 18.95
CA PRO A 146 2.70 -5.59 20.10
C PRO A 146 1.41 -5.71 20.94
N ASN A 147 0.56 -4.69 20.91
CA ASN A 147 -0.72 -4.65 21.62
C ASN A 147 -1.87 -5.28 20.83
N PHE A 148 -1.68 -5.64 19.56
CA PHE A 148 -2.70 -6.26 18.72
C PHE A 148 -3.29 -7.50 19.38
N ARG A 149 -4.61 -7.67 19.26
CA ARG A 149 -5.35 -8.84 19.74
C ARG A 149 -6.26 -9.33 18.62
N ALA A 150 -5.94 -10.51 18.07
CA ALA A 150 -6.72 -11.11 17.00
C ALA A 150 -8.18 -11.40 17.45
N GLY A 151 -9.13 -11.16 16.56
CA GLY A 151 -10.55 -11.47 16.77
C GLY A 151 -11.36 -10.44 17.55
N VAL A 152 -10.75 -9.34 18.02
CA VAL A 152 -11.48 -8.26 18.72
C VAL A 152 -12.54 -7.61 17.82
N GLN A 153 -12.21 -7.37 16.55
CA GLN A 153 -13.14 -6.84 15.53
C GLN A 153 -13.94 -7.94 14.82
N GLY A 154 -14.05 -9.12 15.43
CA GLY A 154 -14.79 -10.25 14.86
C GLY A 154 -14.14 -10.85 13.61
N LYS A 155 -14.98 -11.38 12.72
CA LYS A 155 -14.54 -12.08 11.50
C LYS A 155 -14.34 -11.09 10.36
N ILE A 156 -13.08 -10.85 10.02
CA ILE A 156 -12.68 -10.03 8.89
C ILE A 156 -12.63 -10.89 7.62
N ARG A 157 -13.31 -10.46 6.55
CA ARG A 157 -13.30 -11.12 5.23
C ARG A 157 -12.01 -10.81 4.48
N LYS A 158 -11.77 -11.51 3.37
CA LYS A 158 -10.60 -11.25 2.51
C LYS A 158 -10.83 -10.11 1.52
N SER A 159 -12.08 -9.74 1.28
CA SER A 159 -12.43 -8.60 0.44
C SER A 159 -13.77 -8.02 0.88
N TYR A 160 -13.98 -6.76 0.51
CA TYR A 160 -15.22 -6.03 0.68
C TYR A 160 -15.44 -5.17 -0.58
N THR A 161 -16.65 -5.20 -1.14
CA THR A 161 -17.04 -4.20 -2.13
C THR A 161 -17.33 -2.86 -1.44
N TYR A 162 -17.32 -1.75 -2.19
CA TYR A 162 -17.74 -0.44 -1.67
C TYR A 162 -19.10 -0.49 -0.93
N GLN A 163 -20.11 -1.16 -1.50
CA GLN A 163 -21.41 -1.30 -0.86
C GLN A 163 -21.36 -2.10 0.45
N GLU A 164 -20.46 -3.08 0.54
CA GLU A 164 -20.26 -3.85 1.77
C GLU A 164 -19.52 -3.05 2.85
N LEU A 165 -18.64 -2.12 2.47
CA LEU A 165 -18.01 -1.17 3.39
C LEU A 165 -19.05 -0.18 3.95
N LEU A 166 -19.92 0.39 3.10
CA LEU A 166 -21.02 1.25 3.56
C LEU A 166 -21.88 0.55 4.62
N ILE A 167 -22.28 -0.71 4.35
CA ILE A 167 -23.07 -1.51 5.29
C ILE A 167 -22.29 -1.80 6.58
N LEU A 168 -20.98 -2.06 6.48
CA LEU A 168 -20.12 -2.35 7.62
C LEU A 168 -20.01 -1.15 8.56
N GLU A 169 -19.94 0.06 8.00
CA GLU A 169 -19.80 1.32 8.74
C GLU A 169 -21.13 1.94 9.16
N GLY A 170 -22.24 1.45 8.61
CA GLY A 170 -23.59 1.96 8.92
C GLY A 170 -23.96 3.23 8.17
N ASN A 171 -23.35 3.45 7.00
CA ASN A 171 -23.61 4.55 6.08
C ASN A 171 -24.78 4.24 5.13
#